data_AF-X1G2S9-F1
#
_entry.id   AF-X1G2S9-F1
#
_cell.length_a   1.000
_cell.length_b   1.000
_cell.length_c   1.000
_cell.angle_alpha   90.00
_cell.angle_beta   90.00
_cell.angle_gamma   90.00
#
_symmetry.space_group_name_H-M   'P 1'
#
loop_
_entity.id
_entity.type
_entity.pdbx_description
1 polymer ?
#
loop_
_entity_poly.entity_id
_entity_poly.type
_entity_poly.pdbx_seq_one_letter_code
_entity_poly.pdbx_strand_id
1 'polypeptide(L)'
;NCYETKNLSDIELPPYMFFIHGAAPEYRDEKYGIGLYIDKSKFLKELAIEESTKFGNQYILIDNEASDYIEFNKKAIEFSKNKRKIIANNIFSNNYKVICNQTHQFLKDYNNMYLGSSCTDTDCEFIDSNIFPTALRADVPAYLFKGKENFTETLLNNLNFFERAEKNGVVEFLKSANFLPHGGGYSFPDIKRVSKILEHKDQRYFVCELKTKDRVKIIRNVREIQYEYRGRDIVFKTLQLDLGDIIARLNPIFSLKL
;
A
#
# COMPACT_ATOMS: atom_id res chain seq x y z
N ASN A 1 13.77 -4.04 10.57
CA ASN A 1 13.79 -5.52 10.53
C ASN A 1 15.09 -5.96 9.87
N CYS A 2 15.76 -6.96 10.41
CA CYS A 2 16.97 -7.56 9.83
C CYS A 2 16.70 -9.03 9.51
N TYR A 3 17.25 -9.50 8.38
CA TYR A 3 16.95 -10.80 7.82
C TYR A 3 18.21 -11.50 7.31
N GLU A 4 18.18 -12.82 7.35
CA GLU A 4 19.05 -13.69 6.56
C GLU A 4 18.39 -13.96 5.19
N THR A 5 19.18 -13.85 4.12
CA THR A 5 18.71 -14.00 2.74
C THR A 5 18.86 -15.44 2.28
N LYS A 6 17.76 -16.06 1.86
CA LYS A 6 17.76 -17.24 1.01
C LYS A 6 17.47 -16.81 -0.43
N ASN A 7 18.50 -16.80 -1.27
CA ASN A 7 18.35 -16.49 -2.68
C ASN A 7 17.55 -17.59 -3.41
N LEU A 8 16.65 -17.20 -4.29
CA LEU A 8 15.76 -18.09 -5.07
C LEU A 8 15.84 -17.79 -6.57
N SER A 9 16.78 -16.94 -6.99
CA SER A 9 17.00 -16.53 -8.38
C SER A 9 18.50 -16.40 -8.67
N ASP A 10 18.84 -16.10 -9.92
CA ASP A 10 20.22 -15.86 -10.35
C ASP A 10 20.74 -14.45 -9.98
N ILE A 11 19.91 -13.61 -9.35
CA ILE A 11 20.32 -12.26 -8.92
C ILE A 11 21.23 -12.40 -7.69
N GLU A 12 22.43 -11.83 -7.76
CA GLU A 12 23.34 -11.80 -6.60
C GLU A 12 22.81 -10.86 -5.52
N LEU A 13 22.47 -11.43 -4.36
CA LEU A 13 21.89 -10.74 -3.22
C LEU A 13 22.76 -10.94 -1.98
N PRO A 14 22.95 -9.91 -1.13
CA PRO A 14 23.75 -10.04 0.08
C PRO A 14 23.15 -11.08 1.04
N PRO A 15 23.99 -11.79 1.83
CA PRO A 15 23.54 -12.83 2.76
C PRO A 15 22.66 -12.28 3.88
N TYR A 16 22.75 -10.97 4.15
CA TYR A 16 21.92 -10.27 5.13
C TYR A 16 21.32 -9.02 4.52
N MET A 17 20.08 -8.73 4.89
CA MET A 17 19.35 -7.54 4.46
C MET A 17 18.60 -6.92 5.62
N PHE A 18 18.33 -5.63 5.51
CA PHE A 18 17.47 -4.93 6.46
C PHE A 18 16.39 -4.12 5.74
N PHE A 19 15.26 -3.97 6.42
CA PHE A 19 14.16 -3.10 6.01
C PHE A 19 13.89 -2.05 7.08
N ILE A 20 13.86 -0.79 6.65
CA ILE A 20 13.38 0.33 7.44
C ILE A 20 12.01 0.70 6.88
N HIS A 21 10.96 0.42 7.65
CA HIS A 21 9.63 0.92 7.35
C HIS A 21 9.47 2.29 8.00
N GLY A 22 9.05 3.28 7.22
CA GLY A 22 8.90 4.65 7.71
C GLY A 22 7.84 5.39 6.92
N ALA A 23 7.24 6.38 7.58
CA ALA A 23 6.25 7.28 6.99
C ALA A 23 6.72 8.74 7.15
N ALA A 24 5.95 9.67 6.59
CA ALA A 24 6.11 11.10 6.76
C ALA A 24 4.94 11.69 7.58
N PRO A 25 4.73 11.28 8.85
CA PRO A 25 3.64 11.82 9.68
C PRO A 25 3.71 13.35 9.86
N GLU A 26 4.89 13.94 9.69
CA GLU A 26 5.14 15.37 9.74
C GLU A 26 4.32 16.14 8.69
N TYR A 27 4.00 15.52 7.56
CA TYR A 27 3.25 16.14 6.46
C TYR A 27 1.75 15.79 6.48
N ARG A 28 1.23 15.22 7.59
CA ARG A 28 -0.18 14.83 7.66
C ARG A 28 -1.13 16.02 7.66
N ASP A 29 -0.77 17.06 8.40
CA ASP A 29 -1.53 18.29 8.57
C ASP A 29 -0.87 19.47 7.84
N GLU A 30 -1.37 20.68 8.09
CA GLU A 30 -0.94 21.92 7.43
C GLU A 30 0.37 22.52 7.99
N LYS A 31 1.06 21.84 8.93
CA LYS A 31 2.25 22.40 9.59
C LYS A 31 3.40 22.72 8.62
N TYR A 32 3.57 21.94 7.55
CA TYR A 32 4.67 22.08 6.60
C TYR A 32 4.23 22.28 5.14
N GLY A 33 2.98 22.68 4.94
CA GLY A 33 2.38 22.98 3.63
C GLY A 33 0.91 22.58 3.58
N ILE A 34 0.45 22.03 2.45
CA ILE A 34 -0.98 21.75 2.21
C ILE A 34 -1.52 20.66 3.15
N GLY A 35 -0.68 19.70 3.53
CA GLY A 35 -1.06 18.52 4.31
C GLY A 35 -1.57 17.39 3.43
N LEU A 36 -1.25 16.14 3.80
CA LEU A 36 -1.57 14.96 3.00
C LEU A 36 -2.99 14.42 3.23
N TYR A 37 -3.63 14.76 4.35
CA TYR A 37 -4.89 14.16 4.78
C TYR A 37 -5.99 15.21 4.90
N ILE A 38 -7.06 15.03 4.14
CA ILE A 38 -8.22 15.95 4.09
C ILE A 38 -8.88 16.14 5.46
N ASP A 39 -8.82 15.13 6.34
CA ASP A 39 -9.39 15.17 7.69
C ASP A 39 -8.41 15.72 8.75
N LYS A 40 -7.23 16.18 8.32
CA LYS A 40 -6.17 16.72 9.17
C LYS A 40 -5.71 18.12 8.76
N SER A 41 -5.98 18.53 7.52
CA SER A 41 -5.66 19.86 7.02
C SER A 41 -6.94 20.61 6.70
N LYS A 42 -7.17 21.71 7.43
CA LYS A 42 -8.31 22.60 7.17
C LYS A 42 -8.09 23.32 5.85
N PHE A 43 -6.84 23.73 5.60
CA PHE A 43 -6.46 24.37 4.36
C PHE A 43 -6.73 23.50 3.13
N LEU A 44 -6.32 22.22 3.13
CA LEU A 44 -6.62 21.29 2.04
C LEU A 44 -8.13 21.13 1.83
N LYS A 45 -8.90 21.10 2.92
CA LYS A 45 -10.36 20.99 2.85
C LYS A 45 -11.02 22.22 2.25
N GLU A 46 -10.47 23.41 2.48
CA GLU A 46 -10.94 24.66 1.89
C GLU A 46 -10.60 24.77 0.39
N LEU A 47 -9.48 24.19 -0.04
CA LEU A 47 -9.11 24.13 -1.47
C LEU A 47 -9.96 23.12 -2.26
N ALA A 48 -10.43 22.06 -1.60
CA ALA A 48 -11.15 20.99 -2.28
C ALA A 48 -12.62 21.31 -2.52
N ILE A 49 -13.11 20.95 -3.70
CA ILE A 49 -14.53 20.90 -4.01
C ILE A 49 -15.11 19.67 -3.31
N GLU A 50 -16.06 19.89 -2.41
CA GLU A 50 -16.77 18.81 -1.72
C GLU A 50 -17.97 18.34 -2.55
N GLU A 51 -17.91 17.09 -3.01
CA GLU A 51 -18.97 16.47 -3.81
C GLU A 51 -19.62 15.30 -3.06
N SER A 52 -20.93 15.36 -2.90
CA SER A 52 -21.70 14.32 -2.22
C SER A 52 -22.03 13.19 -3.20
N THR A 53 -21.52 11.98 -2.92
CA THR A 53 -21.81 10.79 -3.74
C THR A 53 -22.57 9.74 -2.95
N LYS A 54 -23.16 8.76 -3.65
CA LYS A 54 -23.78 7.57 -3.02
C LYS A 54 -22.82 6.73 -2.17
N PHE A 55 -21.51 6.98 -2.28
CA PHE A 55 -20.46 6.30 -1.51
C PHE A 55 -19.85 7.19 -0.41
N GLY A 56 -20.42 8.38 -0.18
CA GLY A 56 -19.94 9.39 0.75
C GLY A 56 -19.34 10.61 0.04
N ASN A 57 -18.86 11.56 0.84
CA ASN A 57 -18.28 12.79 0.32
C ASN A 57 -16.91 12.51 -0.31
N GLN A 58 -16.71 13.08 -1.49
CA GLN A 58 -15.44 13.13 -2.18
C GLN A 58 -14.92 14.57 -2.13
N TYR A 59 -13.60 14.70 -2.10
CA TYR A 59 -12.91 15.99 -2.08
C TYR A 59 -12.04 16.05 -3.32
N ILE A 60 -12.35 16.98 -4.22
CA ILE A 60 -11.78 17.06 -5.56
C ILE A 60 -10.93 18.31 -5.65
N LEU A 61 -9.69 18.16 -6.11
CA LEU A 61 -8.83 19.27 -6.49
C LEU A 61 -8.79 19.33 -8.01
N ILE A 62 -8.81 20.54 -8.55
CA ILE A 62 -8.72 20.79 -10.00
C ILE A 62 -7.58 21.79 -10.27
N ASP A 63 -7.20 21.93 -11.53
CA ASP A 63 -6.29 22.96 -12.02
C ASP A 63 -5.01 23.15 -11.19
N ASN A 64 -4.81 24.35 -10.63
CA ASN A 64 -3.61 24.71 -9.88
C ASN A 64 -3.56 23.99 -8.54
N GLU A 65 -4.70 23.86 -7.85
CA GLU A 65 -4.81 23.21 -6.56
C GLU A 65 -4.42 21.72 -6.66
N ALA A 66 -4.81 21.06 -7.75
CA ALA A 66 -4.39 19.68 -8.03
C ALA A 66 -2.88 19.57 -8.26
N SER A 67 -2.31 20.52 -9.00
CA SER A 67 -0.88 20.55 -9.31
C SER A 67 -0.04 20.81 -8.07
N ASP A 68 -0.45 21.77 -7.25
CA ASP A 68 0.20 22.10 -5.97
C ASP A 68 0.16 20.90 -5.00
N TYR A 69 -0.95 20.16 -4.97
CA TYR A 69 -1.07 18.97 -4.12
C TYR A 69 -0.16 17.83 -4.58
N ILE A 70 0.00 17.60 -5.90
CA ILE A 70 0.96 16.63 -6.42
C ILE A 70 2.38 16.98 -6.03
N GLU A 71 2.79 18.24 -6.20
CA GLU A 71 4.14 18.68 -5.82
C GLU A 71 4.38 18.55 -4.30
N PHE A 72 3.35 18.81 -3.50
CA PHE A 72 3.40 18.54 -2.06
C PHE A 72 3.51 17.04 -1.74
N ASN A 73 2.82 16.17 -2.48
CA ASN A 73 2.93 14.71 -2.35
C ASN A 73 4.36 14.25 -2.64
N LYS A 74 4.98 14.74 -3.72
CA LYS A 74 6.39 14.49 -4.08
C LYS A 74 7.34 14.88 -2.96
N LYS A 75 7.17 16.08 -2.40
CA LYS A 75 7.97 16.56 -1.26
C LYS A 75 7.89 15.60 -0.07
N ALA A 76 6.70 15.11 0.26
CA ALA A 76 6.53 14.17 1.38
C ALA A 76 7.17 12.79 1.11
N ILE A 77 7.13 12.31 -0.13
CA ILE A 77 7.81 11.07 -0.55
C ILE A 77 9.32 11.22 -0.39
N GLU A 78 9.90 12.31 -0.91
CA GLU A 78 11.34 12.56 -0.84
C GLU A 78 11.80 12.73 0.61
N PHE A 79 11.03 13.43 1.43
CA PHE A 79 11.28 13.48 2.87
C PHE A 79 11.31 12.08 3.50
N SER A 80 10.34 11.22 3.19
CA SER A 80 10.27 9.85 3.72
C SER A 80 11.47 9.00 3.28
N LYS A 81 11.88 9.10 2.01
CA LYS A 81 13.06 8.43 1.46
C LYS A 81 14.34 8.87 2.16
N ASN A 82 14.52 10.18 2.33
CA ASN A 82 15.69 10.76 2.98
C ASN A 82 15.75 10.40 4.47
N LYS A 83 14.60 10.42 5.16
CA LYS A 83 14.50 9.96 6.55
C LYS A 83 14.98 8.51 6.71
N ARG A 84 14.58 7.59 5.82
CA ARG A 84 15.06 6.20 5.83
C ARG A 84 16.57 6.10 5.59
N LYS A 85 17.12 6.86 4.63
CA LYS A 85 18.57 6.93 4.36
C LYS A 85 19.35 7.42 5.57
N ILE A 86 18.90 8.51 6.20
CA ILE A 86 19.54 9.06 7.42
C ILE A 86 19.54 8.02 8.54
N ILE A 87 18.41 7.35 8.78
CA ILE A 87 18.33 6.29 9.80
C ILE A 87 19.30 5.15 9.46
N ALA A 88 19.33 4.68 8.21
CA ALA A 88 20.26 3.63 7.78
C ALA A 88 21.73 4.05 7.98
N ASN A 89 22.09 5.29 7.64
CA ASN A 89 23.45 5.82 7.80
C ASN A 89 23.86 5.88 9.28
N ASN A 90 22.94 6.26 10.17
CA ASN A 90 23.22 6.30 11.60
C ASN A 90 23.38 4.90 12.22
N ILE A 91 22.63 3.91 11.73
CA ILE A 91 22.69 2.53 12.26
C ILE A 91 23.88 1.76 11.70
N PHE A 92 24.17 1.90 10.40
CA PHE A 92 25.11 1.05 9.67
C PHE A 92 26.35 1.79 9.16
N SER A 93 26.53 3.08 9.49
CA SER A 93 27.71 3.88 9.14
C SER A 93 28.09 3.81 7.64
N ASN A 94 27.09 3.88 6.76
CA ASN A 94 27.21 3.72 5.30
C ASN A 94 27.73 2.35 4.82
N ASN A 95 27.87 1.36 5.69
CA ASN A 95 28.28 -0.01 5.32
C ASN A 95 27.06 -0.84 4.87
N TYR A 96 26.41 -0.40 3.81
CA TYR A 96 25.30 -1.11 3.19
C TYR A 96 25.11 -0.73 1.72
N LYS A 97 24.40 -1.58 0.97
CA LYS A 97 23.96 -1.30 -0.40
C LYS A 97 22.44 -1.13 -0.42
N VAL A 98 21.96 -0.07 -1.08
CA VAL A 98 20.52 0.12 -1.32
C VAL A 98 20.07 -0.82 -2.43
N ILE A 99 19.09 -1.68 -2.14
CA ILE A 99 18.43 -2.53 -3.13
C ILE A 99 17.20 -1.82 -3.72
N CYS A 100 16.40 -1.19 -2.85
CA CYS A 100 15.25 -0.36 -3.19
C CYS A 100 14.96 0.63 -2.05
N ASN A 101 14.44 1.81 -2.37
CA ASN A 101 13.95 2.79 -1.39
C ASN A 101 12.65 3.49 -1.84
N GLN A 102 11.86 2.80 -2.66
CA GLN A 102 10.55 3.27 -3.12
C GLN A 102 9.44 3.19 -2.05
N THR A 103 8.37 3.96 -2.27
CA THR A 103 7.19 4.02 -1.40
C THR A 103 6.09 3.04 -1.87
N HIS A 104 5.19 2.67 -0.96
CA HIS A 104 3.99 1.87 -1.26
C HIS A 104 2.68 2.65 -1.04
N GLN A 105 2.80 3.97 -0.82
CA GLN A 105 1.67 4.88 -0.72
C GLN A 105 2.05 6.22 -1.33
N PHE A 106 1.43 6.55 -2.47
CA PHE A 106 1.68 7.78 -3.22
C PHE A 106 0.64 8.01 -4.33
N LEU A 107 0.60 9.23 -4.85
CA LEU A 107 -0.06 9.54 -6.12
C LEU A 107 0.94 9.34 -7.25
N LYS A 108 0.61 8.46 -8.21
CA LYS A 108 1.38 8.29 -9.44
C LYS A 108 1.16 9.48 -10.38
N ASP A 109 -0.08 9.92 -10.47
CA ASP A 109 -0.53 11.10 -11.23
C ASP A 109 -1.82 11.66 -10.60
N TYR A 110 -2.51 12.57 -11.28
CA TYR A 110 -3.74 13.20 -10.81
C TYR A 110 -4.88 12.23 -10.47
N ASN A 111 -4.91 11.06 -11.10
CA ASN A 111 -6.03 10.12 -11.03
C ASN A 111 -5.63 8.72 -10.55
N ASN A 112 -4.34 8.44 -10.38
CA ASN A 112 -3.82 7.14 -9.95
C ASN A 112 -3.14 7.21 -8.59
N MET A 113 -3.63 6.41 -7.65
CA MET A 113 -3.07 6.28 -6.30
C MET A 113 -2.69 4.83 -6.00
N TYR A 114 -1.48 4.63 -5.49
CA TYR A 114 -1.09 3.39 -4.84
C TYR A 114 -1.29 3.56 -3.35
N LEU A 115 -2.04 2.64 -2.72
CA LEU A 115 -2.37 2.70 -1.31
C LEU A 115 -2.20 1.33 -0.67
N GLY A 116 -1.06 1.14 0.00
CA GLY A 116 -0.72 -0.17 0.55
C GLY A 116 -0.41 -1.20 -0.55
N SER A 117 0.18 -0.75 -1.65
CA SER A 117 0.67 -1.58 -2.74
C SER A 117 1.96 -0.99 -3.31
N SER A 118 2.82 -1.85 -3.85
CA SER A 118 3.99 -1.43 -4.60
C SER A 118 3.62 -1.25 -6.07
N CYS A 119 4.07 -0.17 -6.70
CA CYS A 119 3.95 0.06 -8.14
C CYS A 119 5.11 -0.62 -8.86
N THR A 120 4.82 -1.52 -9.81
CA THR A 120 5.83 -2.26 -10.58
C THR A 120 6.19 -1.61 -11.91
N ASP A 121 5.56 -0.48 -12.23
CA ASP A 121 5.93 0.36 -13.37
C ASP A 121 7.29 1.02 -13.12
N THR A 122 8.32 0.58 -13.85
CA THR A 122 9.69 1.08 -13.73
C THR A 122 9.92 2.43 -14.41
N ASP A 123 8.97 2.91 -15.21
CA ASP A 123 9.04 4.24 -15.82
C ASP A 123 8.49 5.33 -14.88
N CYS A 124 7.88 4.93 -13.77
CA CYS A 124 7.42 5.83 -12.71
C CYS A 124 8.61 6.43 -11.95
N GLU A 125 8.65 7.77 -11.82
CA GLU A 125 9.75 8.50 -11.17
C GLU A 125 10.02 8.11 -9.71
N PHE A 126 9.04 7.51 -9.03
CA PHE A 126 9.18 7.07 -7.64
C PHE A 126 9.74 5.66 -7.47
N ILE A 127 9.91 4.92 -8.57
CA ILE A 127 10.37 3.54 -8.60
C ILE A 127 11.86 3.52 -8.97
N ASP A 128 12.69 3.11 -8.01
CA ASP A 128 14.15 3.09 -8.17
C ASP A 128 14.70 1.72 -8.54
N SER A 129 13.88 0.68 -8.43
CA SER A 129 14.29 -0.70 -8.63
C SER A 129 13.08 -1.58 -8.94
N ASN A 130 13.26 -2.55 -9.85
CA ASN A 130 12.26 -3.59 -10.12
C ASN A 130 12.28 -4.71 -9.05
N ILE A 131 12.74 -4.42 -7.83
CA ILE A 131 12.77 -5.34 -6.69
C ILE A 131 11.89 -4.76 -5.58
N PHE A 132 10.89 -5.53 -5.18
CA PHE A 132 9.84 -5.09 -4.25
C PHE A 132 9.80 -6.00 -3.01
N PRO A 133 9.90 -5.43 -1.80
CA PRO A 133 9.73 -6.19 -0.59
C PRO A 133 8.25 -6.39 -0.25
N THR A 134 7.85 -7.62 0.03
CA THR A 134 6.58 -7.95 0.66
C THR A 134 6.84 -8.37 2.11
N ALA A 135 6.59 -7.43 3.04
CA ALA A 135 6.82 -7.65 4.46
C ALA A 135 5.54 -8.16 5.15
N LEU A 136 5.60 -9.35 5.74
CA LEU A 136 4.48 -9.96 6.45
C LEU A 136 4.46 -9.54 7.93
N ARG A 137 4.58 -10.50 8.86
CA ARG A 137 4.71 -10.26 10.31
C ARG A 137 6.19 -10.36 10.72
N ALA A 138 6.55 -9.76 11.85
CA ALA A 138 7.95 -9.66 12.30
C ALA A 138 8.66 -11.01 12.55
N ASP A 139 7.89 -12.06 12.84
CA ASP A 139 8.33 -13.42 13.16
C ASP A 139 8.21 -14.40 11.98
N VAL A 140 7.70 -13.96 10.83
CA VAL A 140 7.58 -14.80 9.63
C VAL A 140 8.45 -14.25 8.51
N PRO A 141 8.81 -15.09 7.50
CA PRO A 141 9.62 -14.62 6.39
C PRO A 141 8.98 -13.47 5.62
N ALA A 142 9.79 -12.50 5.21
CA ALA A 142 9.46 -11.58 4.14
C ALA A 142 9.96 -12.14 2.79
N TYR A 143 9.52 -11.55 1.69
CA TYR A 143 9.89 -11.98 0.35
C TYR A 143 10.31 -10.78 -0.49
N LEU A 144 11.29 -10.98 -1.36
CA LEU A 144 11.57 -10.06 -2.45
C LEU A 144 10.93 -10.59 -3.71
N PHE A 145 10.23 -9.71 -4.41
CA PHE A 145 9.63 -9.97 -5.70
C PHE A 145 10.29 -9.13 -6.79
N LYS A 146 10.44 -9.70 -7.98
CA LYS A 146 10.62 -8.95 -9.21
C LYS A 146 9.25 -8.56 -9.75
N GLY A 147 9.06 -7.28 -10.02
CA GLY A 147 7.82 -6.77 -10.59
C GLY A 147 7.60 -7.25 -12.02
N LYS A 148 6.33 -7.37 -12.38
CA LYS A 148 5.86 -7.64 -13.74
C LYS A 148 4.80 -6.62 -14.13
N GLU A 149 4.60 -6.47 -15.43
CA GLU A 149 3.30 -6.06 -15.93
C GLU A 149 2.28 -7.16 -15.60
N ASN A 150 1.15 -6.78 -15.04
CA ASN A 150 0.16 -7.75 -14.56
C ASN A 150 -1.26 -7.37 -14.98
N PHE A 151 -2.25 -8.20 -14.65
CA PHE A 151 -3.63 -8.05 -15.15
C PHE A 151 -3.76 -8.15 -16.67
N THR A 152 -3.12 -9.18 -17.23
CA THR A 152 -3.39 -9.60 -18.61
C THR A 152 -4.88 -9.82 -18.85
N GLU A 153 -5.30 -9.77 -20.10
CA GLU A 153 -6.68 -10.06 -20.49
C GLU A 153 -7.15 -11.42 -19.99
N THR A 154 -6.29 -12.44 -20.07
CA THR A 154 -6.56 -13.76 -19.52
C THR A 154 -6.82 -13.72 -18.01
N LEU A 155 -6.02 -12.97 -17.26
CA LEU A 155 -6.23 -12.82 -15.82
C LEU A 155 -7.54 -12.08 -15.51
N LEU A 156 -7.84 -11.01 -16.25
CA LEU A 156 -9.10 -10.26 -16.11
C LEU A 156 -10.32 -11.13 -16.40
N ASN A 157 -10.25 -12.00 -17.41
CA ASN A 157 -11.30 -12.97 -17.72
C ASN A 157 -11.44 -14.01 -16.59
N ASN A 158 -10.33 -14.58 -16.10
CA ASN A 158 -10.35 -15.54 -15.01
C ASN A 158 -10.89 -14.97 -13.69
N LEU A 159 -10.76 -13.66 -13.49
CA LEU A 159 -11.32 -12.93 -12.33
C LEU A 159 -12.77 -12.45 -12.55
N ASN A 160 -13.36 -12.70 -13.73
CA ASN A 160 -14.66 -12.19 -14.15
C ASN A 160 -14.74 -10.65 -14.10
N PHE A 161 -13.63 -9.97 -14.38
CA PHE A 161 -13.54 -8.51 -14.39
C PHE A 161 -13.58 -7.91 -15.79
N PHE A 162 -13.23 -8.67 -16.83
CA PHE A 162 -13.07 -8.16 -18.18
C PHE A 162 -14.34 -7.49 -18.74
N GLU A 163 -15.49 -8.19 -18.76
CA GLU A 163 -16.76 -7.64 -19.27
C GLU A 163 -17.18 -6.36 -18.53
N ARG A 164 -17.02 -6.36 -17.20
CA ARG A 164 -17.31 -5.17 -16.39
C ARG A 164 -16.34 -4.03 -16.73
N ALA A 165 -15.06 -4.31 -16.91
CA ALA A 165 -14.07 -3.31 -17.24
C ALA A 165 -14.34 -2.70 -18.62
N GLU A 166 -14.70 -3.52 -19.61
CA GLU A 166 -15.07 -3.10 -20.96
C GLU A 166 -16.29 -2.18 -20.94
N LYS A 167 -17.37 -2.60 -20.27
CA LYS A 167 -18.59 -1.80 -20.11
C LYS A 167 -18.34 -0.42 -19.48
N ASN A 168 -17.32 -0.31 -18.62
CA ASN A 168 -16.96 0.95 -17.97
C ASN A 168 -15.81 1.68 -18.66
N GLY A 169 -15.26 1.16 -19.77
CA GLY A 169 -14.15 1.77 -20.50
C GLY A 169 -12.82 1.82 -19.72
N VAL A 170 -12.58 0.87 -18.80
CA VAL A 170 -11.41 0.87 -17.90
C VAL A 170 -10.45 -0.30 -18.09
N VAL A 171 -10.58 -1.05 -19.19
CA VAL A 171 -9.73 -2.23 -19.47
C VAL A 171 -8.25 -1.86 -19.46
N GLU A 172 -7.88 -0.80 -20.18
CA GLU A 172 -6.47 -0.38 -20.29
C GLU A 172 -5.91 0.07 -18.94
N PHE A 173 -6.69 0.80 -18.13
CA PHE A 173 -6.27 1.17 -16.77
C PHE A 173 -5.99 -0.05 -15.89
N LEU A 174 -6.77 -1.12 -16.01
CA LEU A 174 -6.53 -2.35 -15.27
C LEU A 174 -5.30 -3.09 -15.79
N LYS A 175 -5.11 -3.18 -17.11
CA LYS A 175 -3.93 -3.80 -17.74
C LYS A 175 -2.63 -3.05 -17.41
N SER A 176 -2.70 -1.75 -17.13
CA SER A 176 -1.55 -0.92 -16.74
C SER A 176 -1.44 -0.70 -15.22
N ALA A 177 -2.25 -1.37 -14.40
CA ALA A 177 -2.30 -1.11 -12.96
C ALA A 177 -1.03 -1.56 -12.22
N ASN A 178 -0.27 -2.51 -12.79
CA ASN A 178 1.11 -2.85 -12.43
C ASN A 178 1.43 -2.72 -10.94
N PHE A 179 0.93 -3.67 -10.13
CA PHE A 179 1.12 -3.62 -8.69
C PHE A 179 1.51 -4.94 -8.03
N LEU A 180 2.16 -4.84 -6.87
CA LEU A 180 2.44 -5.94 -5.96
C LEU A 180 1.92 -5.63 -4.55
N PRO A 181 1.57 -6.65 -3.74
CA PRO A 181 1.27 -6.42 -2.34
C PRO A 181 2.54 -6.00 -1.58
N HIS A 182 2.47 -4.90 -0.83
CA HIS A 182 3.58 -4.46 0.02
C HIS A 182 3.73 -5.30 1.30
N GLY A 183 2.65 -5.98 1.73
CA GLY A 183 2.69 -6.72 3.00
C GLY A 183 1.51 -7.65 3.26
N GLY A 184 1.49 -8.22 4.46
CA GLY A 184 0.63 -9.36 4.80
C GLY A 184 -0.87 -9.10 4.87
N GLY A 185 -1.29 -7.83 4.92
CA GLY A 185 -2.70 -7.43 4.99
C GLY A 185 -3.42 -7.90 6.25
N TYR A 186 -4.45 -7.16 6.66
CA TYR A 186 -5.25 -7.55 7.82
C TYR A 186 -6.24 -8.66 7.49
N SER A 187 -6.42 -9.56 8.45
CA SER A 187 -7.48 -10.56 8.51
C SER A 187 -8.22 -10.39 9.81
N PHE A 188 -9.54 -10.51 9.79
CA PHE A 188 -10.35 -10.46 11.00
C PHE A 188 -10.74 -11.88 11.39
N PRO A 189 -10.42 -12.36 12.61
CA PRO A 189 -10.67 -13.74 13.01
C PRO A 189 -12.15 -14.11 12.95
N ASP A 190 -13.01 -13.23 13.48
CA ASP A 190 -14.45 -13.45 13.67
C ASP A 190 -15.32 -12.84 12.56
N ILE A 191 -14.85 -11.80 11.86
CA ILE A 191 -15.62 -11.08 10.84
C ILE A 191 -15.45 -11.72 9.45
N LYS A 192 -16.56 -12.00 8.77
CA LYS A 192 -16.61 -12.51 7.39
C LYS A 192 -16.61 -11.36 6.38
N ARG A 193 -17.54 -10.43 6.50
CA ARG A 193 -17.68 -9.25 5.64
C ARG A 193 -18.49 -8.16 6.32
N VAL A 194 -18.34 -6.92 5.85
CA VAL A 194 -19.31 -5.86 6.13
C VAL A 194 -20.53 -6.10 5.25
N SER A 195 -21.69 -6.27 5.87
CA SER A 195 -22.97 -6.45 5.15
C SER A 195 -23.74 -5.15 4.99
N LYS A 196 -23.58 -4.22 5.94
CA LYS A 196 -24.24 -2.92 5.90
C LYS A 196 -23.41 -1.85 6.59
N ILE A 197 -23.49 -0.62 6.07
CA ILE A 197 -22.99 0.58 6.73
C ILE A 197 -24.21 1.37 7.22
N LEU A 198 -24.19 1.76 8.49
CA LEU A 198 -25.21 2.61 9.10
C LEU A 198 -24.57 3.96 9.45
N GLU A 199 -25.25 5.04 9.12
CA GLU A 199 -24.86 6.38 9.51
C GLU A 199 -25.95 6.95 10.42
N HIS A 200 -25.56 7.39 11.61
CA HIS A 200 -26.47 8.00 12.58
C HIS A 200 -25.77 9.17 13.25
N LYS A 201 -26.26 10.39 12.98
CA LYS A 201 -25.53 11.64 13.25
C LYS A 201 -24.15 11.58 12.57
N ASP A 202 -23.12 12.18 13.17
CA ASP A 202 -21.75 12.19 12.65
C ASP A 202 -20.97 10.90 12.97
N GLN A 203 -21.66 9.75 13.05
CA GLN A 203 -21.05 8.47 13.39
C GLN A 203 -21.39 7.41 12.34
N ARG A 204 -20.37 6.65 11.94
CA ARG A 204 -20.48 5.51 11.02
C ARG A 204 -20.34 4.20 11.79
N TYR A 205 -21.24 3.26 11.53
CA TYR A 205 -21.25 1.92 12.10
C TYR A 205 -21.21 0.88 10.99
N PHE A 206 -20.39 -0.16 11.18
CA PHE A 206 -20.23 -1.28 10.27
C PHE A 206 -20.95 -2.48 10.85
N VAL A 207 -22.01 -2.92 10.18
CA VAL A 207 -22.67 -4.19 10.49
C VAL A 207 -21.90 -5.29 9.78
N CYS A 208 -21.26 -6.14 10.57
CA CYS A 208 -20.39 -7.20 10.10
C CYS A 208 -21.04 -8.56 10.31
N GLU A 209 -21.15 -9.35 9.25
CA GLU A 209 -21.47 -10.77 9.36
C GLU A 209 -20.28 -11.50 10.01
N LEU A 210 -20.58 -12.39 10.94
CA LEU A 210 -19.57 -13.25 11.56
C LEU A 210 -19.30 -14.50 10.71
N LYS A 211 -18.10 -15.08 10.83
CA LYS A 211 -17.75 -16.33 10.14
C LYS A 211 -18.51 -17.53 10.70
N THR A 212 -18.81 -17.50 12.00
CA THR A 212 -19.54 -18.56 12.70
C THR A 212 -20.91 -18.03 13.11
N LYS A 213 -21.97 -18.69 12.63
CA LYS A 213 -23.40 -18.40 12.89
C LYS A 213 -23.95 -17.18 12.14
N ASP A 214 -25.28 -17.16 11.97
CA ASP A 214 -26.06 -16.03 11.45
C ASP A 214 -26.21 -14.93 12.51
N ARG A 215 -25.08 -14.43 13.01
CA ARG A 215 -25.01 -13.30 13.95
C ARG A 215 -24.26 -12.16 13.30
N VAL A 216 -24.60 -10.95 13.73
CA VAL A 216 -23.93 -9.72 13.31
C VAL A 216 -23.19 -9.08 14.48
N LYS A 217 -22.08 -8.42 14.16
CA LYS A 217 -21.31 -7.55 15.07
C LYS A 217 -21.38 -6.14 14.51
N ILE A 218 -21.82 -5.18 15.32
CA ILE A 218 -21.88 -3.78 14.91
C ILE A 218 -20.66 -3.07 15.49
N ILE A 219 -19.86 -2.47 14.63
CA ILE A 219 -18.58 -1.86 15.00
C ILE A 219 -18.60 -0.39 14.63
N ARG A 220 -18.25 0.47 15.58
CA ARG A 220 -18.06 1.91 15.34
C ARG A 220 -16.60 2.23 15.12
N ASN A 221 -15.74 1.83 16.06
CA ASN A 221 -14.31 2.11 15.99
C ASN A 221 -13.54 0.92 15.41
N VAL A 222 -13.15 1.02 14.14
CA VAL A 222 -12.38 -0.03 13.46
C VAL A 222 -10.95 -0.18 14.01
N ARG A 223 -10.43 0.82 14.73
CA ARG A 223 -9.06 0.79 15.30
C ARG A 223 -8.92 -0.16 16.48
N GLU A 224 -10.03 -0.50 17.13
CA GLU A 224 -10.07 -1.38 18.31
C GLU A 224 -10.38 -2.84 17.94
N ILE A 225 -10.60 -3.13 16.65
CA ILE A 225 -10.89 -4.50 16.23
C ILE A 225 -9.61 -5.32 16.32
N GLN A 226 -9.69 -6.44 17.03
CA GLN A 226 -8.63 -7.45 16.99
C GLN A 226 -8.49 -7.99 15.56
N TYR A 227 -7.28 -7.92 15.03
CA TYR A 227 -6.94 -8.44 13.72
C TYR A 227 -5.73 -9.37 13.80
N GLU A 228 -5.60 -10.19 12.77
CA GLU A 228 -4.42 -10.98 12.45
C GLU A 228 -3.89 -10.55 11.09
N TYR A 229 -2.84 -11.21 10.62
CA TYR A 229 -2.31 -11.03 9.27
C TYR A 229 -2.66 -12.24 8.40
N ARG A 230 -2.89 -12.03 7.10
CA ARG A 230 -3.14 -13.14 6.16
C ARG A 230 -1.90 -14.00 5.91
N GLY A 231 -0.74 -13.59 6.42
CA GLY A 231 0.48 -14.39 6.40
C GLY A 231 0.92 -14.75 4.98
N ARG A 232 1.27 -16.03 4.76
CA ARG A 232 1.78 -16.52 3.47
C ARG A 232 0.71 -16.58 2.37
N ASP A 233 -0.57 -16.48 2.71
CA ASP A 233 -1.65 -16.51 1.71
C ASP A 233 -1.51 -15.38 0.70
N ILE A 234 -0.98 -14.22 1.11
CA ILE A 234 -0.67 -13.12 0.19
C ILE A 234 0.36 -13.54 -0.84
N VAL A 235 1.45 -14.20 -0.40
CA VAL A 235 2.53 -14.66 -1.29
C VAL A 235 2.00 -15.69 -2.28
N PHE A 236 1.20 -16.66 -1.81
CA PHE A 236 0.57 -17.64 -2.68
C PHE A 236 -0.40 -17.00 -3.67
N LYS A 237 -1.16 -15.99 -3.23
CA LYS A 237 -2.08 -15.27 -4.11
C LYS A 237 -1.34 -14.46 -5.16
N THR A 238 -0.22 -13.83 -4.81
CA THR A 238 0.66 -13.12 -5.76
C THR A 238 1.11 -14.05 -6.88
N LEU A 239 1.57 -15.26 -6.53
CA LEU A 239 1.98 -16.26 -7.51
C LEU A 239 0.81 -16.80 -8.34
N GLN A 240 -0.33 -17.09 -7.69
CA GLN A 240 -1.53 -17.59 -8.38
C GLN A 240 -2.04 -16.59 -9.43
N LEU A 241 -1.94 -15.30 -9.14
CA LEU A 241 -2.37 -14.22 -10.02
C LEU A 241 -1.25 -13.74 -10.97
N ASP A 242 -0.08 -14.39 -10.94
CA ASP A 242 1.10 -14.02 -11.73
C ASP A 242 1.47 -12.52 -11.64
N LEU A 243 1.40 -11.95 -10.43
CA LEU A 243 1.67 -10.52 -10.23
C LEU A 243 3.17 -10.19 -10.20
N GLY A 244 4.02 -11.19 -9.96
CA GLY A 244 5.48 -11.04 -9.87
C GLY A 244 6.20 -12.34 -9.51
N ASP A 245 7.51 -12.37 -9.71
CA ASP A 245 8.36 -13.53 -9.44
C ASP A 245 9.06 -13.41 -8.10
N ILE A 246 9.08 -14.46 -7.29
CA ILE A 246 9.87 -14.47 -6.05
C ILE A 246 11.35 -14.60 -6.41
N ILE A 247 12.17 -13.66 -5.96
CA ILE A 247 13.63 -13.69 -6.16
C ILE A 247 14.40 -14.08 -4.90
N ALA A 248 13.83 -13.83 -3.72
CA ALA A 248 14.44 -14.24 -2.46
C ALA A 248 13.41 -14.38 -1.34
N ARG A 249 13.74 -15.23 -0.37
CA ARG A 249 13.05 -15.33 0.91
C ARG A 249 13.96 -14.78 2.00
N LEU A 250 13.39 -13.95 2.88
CA LEU A 250 14.11 -13.25 3.94
C LEU A 250 13.66 -13.79 5.30
N ASN A 251 14.50 -14.56 5.96
CA ASN A 251 14.21 -15.15 7.26
C ASN A 251 14.52 -14.14 8.36
N PRO A 252 13.56 -13.80 9.25
CA PRO A 252 13.76 -12.77 10.25
C PRO A 252 14.83 -13.18 11.27
N ILE A 253 15.76 -12.27 11.55
CA ILE A 253 16.72 -12.40 12.66
C ILE A 253 16.17 -11.63 13.86
N PHE A 254 15.86 -10.35 13.66
CA PHE A 254 15.21 -9.52 14.66
C PHE A 254 14.43 -8.35 14.04
N SER A 255 13.47 -7.83 14.82
CA SER A 255 12.67 -6.66 14.48
C SER A 255 12.77 -5.63 15.60
N LEU A 256 13.36 -4.48 15.30
CA LEU A 256 13.29 -3.30 16.17
C LEU A 256 12.08 -2.43 15.77
N LYS A 257 11.20 -2.17 16.73
CA LYS A 257 10.12 -1.16 16.62
C LYS A 257 10.43 -0.04 17.61
N LEU A 258 10.36 1.20 17.14
CA LEU A 258 10.61 2.43 17.89
C LEU A 258 9.36 3.31 17.87
#